data_AF-A0A965IV79-F1
#
_entry.id   AF-A0A965IV79-F1
#
_cell.length_a   1.000
_cell.length_b   1.000
_cell.length_c   1.000
_cell.angle_alpha   90.00
_cell.angle_beta   90.00
_cell.angle_gamma   90.00
#
_symmetry.space_group_name_H-M   'P 1'
#
loop_
_entity.id
_entity.type
_entity.pdbx_description
1 polymer ?
#
loop_
_entity_poly.entity_id
_entity_poly.type
_entity_poly.pdbx_seq_one_letter_code
_entity_poly.pdbx_strand_id
1 'polypeptide(L)' 'MQVRTIRYHQIADELRARVASGEYAAGRLLPSESELSGEFDVSRVTIRKALEMLRDEGLV' A
#
# COMPACT_ATOMS: atom_id res chain seq x y z
N MET A 1 24.06 -6.58 1.58
CA MET A 1 23.33 -6.38 2.85
C MET A 1 21.85 -6.56 2.57
N GLN A 2 21.23 -7.65 3.03
CA GLN A 2 19.78 -7.81 2.87
C GLN A 2 19.10 -6.91 3.90
N VAL A 3 18.59 -5.76 3.46
CA VAL A 3 17.70 -4.95 4.29
C VAL A 3 16.49 -5.82 4.54
N ARG A 4 16.24 -6.16 5.81
CA ARG A 4 15.01 -6.81 6.24
C ARG A 4 13.90 -5.75 6.13
N THR A 5 13.45 -5.50 4.89
CA THR A 5 12.37 -4.55 4.65
C THR A 5 11.12 -5.14 5.27
N ILE A 6 10.54 -4.44 6.24
CA ILE A 6 9.35 -4.92 6.94
C ILE A 6 8.24 -5.03 5.89
N ARG A 7 7.47 -6.13 5.91
CA ARG A 7 6.55 -6.48 4.82
C ARG A 7 5.55 -5.37 4.45
N TYR A 8 5.15 -4.52 5.40
CA TYR A 8 4.29 -3.37 5.09
C TYR A 8 5.00 -2.26 4.28
N HIS A 9 6.33 -2.08 4.43
CA HIS A 9 7.08 -1.09 3.64
C HIS A 9 7.14 -1.51 2.17
N GLN A 10 7.36 -2.80 1.89
CA GLN A 10 7.36 -3.31 0.51
C GLN A 10 5.99 -3.11 -0.15
N ILE A 11 4.91 -3.35 0.60
CA ILE A 11 3.54 -3.12 0.13
C ILE A 11 3.30 -1.62 -0.08
N ALA A 12 3.78 -0.76 0.82
CA ALA A 12 3.67 0.69 0.64
C ALA A 12 4.42 1.16 -0.61
N ASP A 13 5.62 0.64 -0.88
CA ASP A 13 6.39 0.96 -2.08
C ASP A 13 5.67 0.54 -3.36
N GLU A 14 5.08 -0.66 -3.37
CA GLU A 14 4.27 -1.18 -4.48
C GLU A 14 3.02 -0.30 -4.71
N LEU A 15 2.28 0.00 -3.64
CA LEU A 15 1.10 0.86 -3.71
C LEU A 15 1.46 2.27 -4.19
N ARG A 16 2.59 2.82 -3.73
CA ARG A 16 3.11 4.11 -4.18
C ARG A 16 3.38 4.10 -5.68
N ALA A 17 3.99 3.03 -6.20
CA ALA A 17 4.24 2.89 -7.63
C ALA A 17 2.93 2.84 -8.44
N ARG A 18 1.89 2.17 -7.93
CA ARG A 18 0.56 2.09 -8.57
C ARG A 18 -0.22 3.41 -8.49
N VAL A 19 -0.10 4.15 -7.39
CA VAL A 19 -0.64 5.51 -7.29
C VAL A 19 0.06 6.42 -8.30
N ALA A 20 1.40 6.35 -8.38
CA ALA A 20 2.21 7.15 -9.31
C ALA A 20 1.98 6.79 -10.78
N SER A 21 1.65 5.52 -11.09
CA SER A 21 1.29 5.09 -12.45
C SER A 21 -0.12 5.56 -12.87
N GLY A 22 -0.90 6.10 -11.94
CA GLY A 22 -2.29 6.53 -12.17
C GLY A 22 -3.31 5.40 -12.06
N GLU A 23 -2.89 4.19 -11.69
CA GLU A 23 -3.79 3.05 -11.46
C GLU A 23 -4.74 3.35 -10.29
N TYR A 24 -4.22 3.99 -9.24
CA TYR A 24 -4.99 4.49 -8.08
C TYR A 24 -4.98 6.02 -8.01
N ALA A 25 -5.17 6.69 -9.15
CA ALA A 25 -5.14 8.16 -9.23
C ALA A 25 -6.03 8.83 -8.18
N ALA A 26 -5.54 9.95 -7.62
CA ALA A 26 -6.23 10.78 -6.64
C ALA A 26 -7.68 11.08 -7.08
N GLY A 27 -8.64 10.59 -6.29
CA GLY A 27 -10.08 10.70 -6.57
C GLY A 27 -10.75 9.42 -7.06
N ARG A 28 -10.00 8.36 -7.40
CA ARG A 28 -10.55 6.99 -7.48
C ARG A 28 -10.39 6.27 -6.16
N LEU A 29 -11.40 5.49 -5.81
CA LEU A 29 -11.39 4.69 -4.59
C LEU A 29 -10.27 3.65 -4.68
N LEU A 30 -9.36 3.69 -3.70
CA LEU A 30 -8.43 2.59 -3.47
C LEU A 30 -9.21 1.29 -3.25
N PRO A 31 -8.64 0.12 -3.63
CA PRO A 31 -9.18 -1.15 -3.21
C PRO A 31 -9.27 -1.20 -1.68
N SER A 32 -10.30 -1.86 -1.17
CA SER A 32 -10.48 -2.00 0.27
C SER A 32 -9.31 -2.74 0.91
N GLU A 33 -9.11 -2.53 2.22
CA GLU A 33 -8.10 -3.27 2.99
C GLU A 33 -8.24 -4.79 2.85
N SER A 34 -9.48 -5.28 2.62
CA SER A 34 -9.78 -6.71 2.43
C SER A 34 -9.28 -7.23 1.09
N GLU A 35 -9.47 -6.45 0.02
CA GLU A 35 -9.00 -6.80 -1.32
C GLU A 35 -7.49 -6.80 -1.39
N LEU A 36 -6.84 -5.76 -0.85
CA LEU A 36 -5.39 -5.68 -0.77
C LEU A 36 -4.81 -6.78 0.13
N SER A 37 -5.50 -7.12 1.23
CA SER A 37 -5.08 -8.22 2.12
C SER A 37 -5.08 -9.57 1.40
N GLY A 38 -6.08 -9.81 0.55
CA GLY A 38 -6.14 -10.99 -0.31
C GLY A 38 -5.10 -10.97 -1.43
N GLU A 39 -4.87 -9.81 -2.05
CA GLU A 39 -3.90 -9.65 -3.13
C GLU A 39 -2.46 -9.88 -2.67
N PHE A 40 -2.07 -9.28 -1.54
CA PHE A 40 -0.71 -9.34 -1.01
C PHE A 40 -0.47 -10.55 -0.08
N ASP A 41 -1.50 -11.37 0.17
CA ASP A 41 -1.50 -12.49 1.12
C ASP A 41 -0.91 -12.07 2.49
N VAL A 42 -1.46 -10.98 3.04
CA VAL A 42 -1.06 -10.44 4.36
C VAL A 42 -2.28 -10.09 5.20
N SER A 43 -2.06 -9.91 6.50
CA SER A 43 -3.13 -9.42 7.37
C SER A 43 -3.57 -8.01 7.00
N ARG A 44 -4.86 -7.71 7.21
CA ARG A 44 -5.43 -6.36 7.07
C ARG A 44 -4.69 -5.30 7.88
N VAL A 45 -4.11 -5.68 9.02
CA VAL A 45 -3.28 -4.79 9.85
C VAL A 45 -2.00 -4.36 9.12
N THR A 46 -1.39 -5.27 8.36
CA THR A 46 -0.20 -4.96 7.55
C THR A 46 -0.55 -4.01 6.40
N ILE A 47 -1.69 -4.24 5.74
CA ILE A 47 -2.22 -3.33 4.70
C ILE A 47 -2.53 -1.96 5.29
N ARG A 48 -3.22 -1.90 6.44
CA ARG A 48 -3.57 -0.64 7.11
C ARG A 48 -2.33 0.21 7.35
N LYS A 49 -1.25 -0.38 7.87
CA LYS A 49 0.04 0.31 8.07
C LYS A 49 0.66 0.82 6.77
N ALA A 50 0.57 0.04 5.70
CA ALA A 50 1.05 0.47 4.39
C ALA A 50 0.23 1.66 3.87
N LEU A 51 -1.10 1.60 3.97
CA LEU A 51 -1.99 2.69 3.57
C LEU A 51 -1.82 3.95 4.44
N GLU A 52 -1.63 3.80 5.75
CA GLU A 52 -1.31 4.91 6.67
C GLU A 52 -0.06 5.65 6.21
N MET A 53 0.99 4.92 5.80
CA MET A 53 2.21 5.51 5.25
C MET A 53 1.95 6.32 3.98
N LEU A 54 1.13 5.81 3.05
CA LEU A 54 0.77 6.55 1.83
C LEU A 54 -0.06 7.81 2.15
N ARG A 55 -0.94 7.75 3.15
CA ARG A 55 -1.73 8.91 3.62
C ARG A 55 -0.85 9.96 4.26
N ASP A 56 0.10 9.54 5.09
CA ASP A 56 1.08 10.43 5.73
C ASP A 56 1.97 11.13 4.69
N GLU A 57 2.24 10.47 3.56
CA GLU A 57 2.96 11.03 2.41
C GLU A 57 2.08 11.91 1.50
N GLY A 58 0.77 11.99 1.74
CA GLY A 58 -0.17 12.78 0.95
C GLY A 58 -0.46 12.21 -0.45
N LEU A 59 -0.21 10.92 -0.65
CA LEU A 59 -0.42 10.24 -1.93
C LEU A 59 -1.87 9.77 -2.12
N VAL A 60 -2.61 9.54 -1.02
CA VAL A 60 -3.98 9.01 -1.01
C VAL A 60 -4.84 9.60 0.10
#